data_AF-A0A7S4V371-F1
#
_entry.id   AF-A0A7S4V371-F1
#
_cell.length_a   1.000
_cell.length_b   1.000
_cell.length_c   1.000
_cell.angle_alpha   90.00
_cell.angle_beta   90.00
_cell.angle_gamma   90.00
#
_symmetry.space_group_name_H-M   'P 1'
#
loop_
_entity.id
_entity.type
_entity.pdbx_description
1 polymer ?
#
loop_
_entity_poly.entity_id
_entity_poly.type
_entity_poly.pdbx_seq_one_letter_code
_entity_poly.pdbx_strand_id
1 'polypeptide(L)'
;MKSSAFLLTLLSPFNPTTSFVVHSSRRRYKSNISSTSPSSFPFSVLSSPPSTFCSERRRTNLNSCKDDDLPQPKTIDASLVKAAKIKLEWEVSEEMNSKPALDLSFREKKGDELFLSEQAFVARDTLTTKNTKEEEEEHLEEVEKERWEDGHVWFETCAELRQLGILPSNTETDKDDYSMCIIESVPQLLRLDTNMVLNTTQLLLSYGFDLSSISSSSSKTFLSILTYPPDSIQYAIESFLKNMMAAPSASFVLAVCKTNPELLLSGIQGGIQELTVKNALGKASDAMYSANQKVAVDSANVLKEIRAKNTKNM
;
A
#
# COMPACT_ATOMS: atom_id res chain seq x y z
N MET A 1 -14.00 -53.26 -35.81
CA MET A 1 -13.46 -52.03 -36.44
C MET A 1 -13.93 -50.82 -35.65
N LYS A 2 -13.16 -50.38 -34.65
CA LYS A 2 -13.31 -49.07 -33.99
C LYS A 2 -11.90 -48.59 -33.65
N SER A 3 -11.41 -47.62 -34.43
CA SER A 3 -10.10 -47.00 -34.25
C SER A 3 -10.09 -46.11 -33.02
N SER A 4 -9.17 -46.40 -32.10
CA SER A 4 -8.78 -45.55 -30.99
C SER A 4 -7.64 -44.65 -31.47
N ALA A 5 -7.87 -43.34 -31.53
CA ALA A 5 -6.85 -42.36 -31.87
C ALA A 5 -6.26 -41.78 -30.58
N PHE A 6 -5.05 -42.22 -30.25
CA PHE A 6 -4.17 -41.62 -29.26
C PHE A 6 -3.60 -40.31 -29.83
N LEU A 7 -3.93 -39.17 -29.20
CA LEU A 7 -3.22 -37.91 -29.40
C LEU A 7 -2.15 -37.77 -28.30
N LEU A 8 -0.91 -38.10 -28.65
CA LEU A 8 0.29 -37.79 -27.88
C LEU A 8 0.73 -36.36 -28.22
N THR A 9 0.48 -35.42 -27.32
CA THR A 9 1.01 -34.06 -27.39
C THR A 9 2.40 -34.05 -26.75
N LEU A 10 3.41 -33.77 -27.57
CA LEU A 10 4.82 -33.59 -27.18
C LEU A 10 4.97 -32.32 -26.33
N LEU A 11 5.36 -32.48 -25.07
CA LEU A 11 5.90 -31.42 -24.23
C LEU A 11 7.41 -31.32 -24.49
N SER A 12 7.85 -30.21 -25.08
CA SER A 12 9.25 -29.80 -25.07
C SER A 12 9.53 -28.96 -23.81
N PRO A 13 10.67 -29.15 -23.12
CA PRO A 13 11.08 -28.28 -22.03
C PRO A 13 11.69 -26.99 -22.57
N PHE A 14 11.05 -25.86 -22.25
CA PHE A 14 11.63 -24.53 -22.43
C PHE A 14 12.77 -24.33 -21.43
N ASN A 15 13.98 -24.12 -21.95
CA ASN A 15 15.17 -23.75 -21.18
C ASN A 15 15.40 -22.24 -21.34
N PRO A 16 15.23 -21.40 -20.30
CA PRO A 16 15.68 -20.01 -20.35
C PRO A 16 17.08 -19.89 -19.71
N THR A 17 18.12 -20.07 -20.51
CA THR A 17 19.43 -19.45 -20.23
C THR A 17 19.43 -18.04 -20.81
N THR A 18 18.97 -17.07 -20.04
CA THR A 18 19.15 -15.65 -20.35
C THR A 18 20.35 -15.12 -19.56
N SER A 19 21.45 -14.90 -20.28
CA SER A 19 22.62 -14.18 -19.80
C SER A 19 22.26 -12.69 -19.63
N PHE A 20 22.34 -12.19 -18.41
CA PHE A 20 22.29 -10.75 -18.13
C PHE A 20 23.60 -10.10 -18.58
N VAL A 21 23.59 -9.46 -19.75
CA VAL A 21 24.65 -8.52 -20.14
C VAL A 21 24.23 -7.13 -19.68
N VAL A 22 24.78 -6.68 -18.55
CA VAL A 22 24.62 -5.32 -18.05
C VAL A 22 25.45 -4.37 -18.93
N HIS A 23 24.82 -3.77 -19.93
CA HIS A 23 25.39 -2.62 -20.65
C HIS A 23 25.07 -1.33 -19.89
N SER A 24 25.96 -0.91 -19.00
CA SER A 24 25.92 0.40 -18.36
C SER A 24 26.25 1.51 -19.38
N SER A 25 25.26 1.94 -20.14
CA SER A 25 25.36 3.12 -21.01
C SER A 25 25.21 4.40 -20.19
N ARG A 26 26.34 4.97 -19.77
CA ARG A 26 26.44 6.36 -19.28
C ARG A 26 26.11 7.32 -20.43
N ARG A 27 24.84 7.73 -20.57
CA ARG A 27 24.49 8.92 -21.36
C ARG A 27 24.61 10.16 -20.49
N ARG A 28 25.62 10.98 -20.79
CA ARG A 28 25.73 12.37 -20.32
C ARG A 28 24.59 13.16 -20.97
N TYR A 29 23.62 13.61 -20.19
CA TYR A 29 22.69 14.64 -20.64
C TYR A 29 23.41 15.99 -20.63
N LYS A 30 23.64 16.54 -21.83
CA LYS A 30 23.91 17.97 -22.02
C LYS A 30 22.56 18.69 -22.00
N SER A 31 22.42 19.62 -21.07
CA SER A 31 21.34 20.60 -21.03
C SER A 31 21.42 21.52 -22.25
N ASN A 32 20.49 21.38 -23.18
CA ASN A 32 20.19 22.42 -24.15
C ASN A 32 18.93 23.15 -23.69
N ILE A 33 19.16 24.34 -23.16
CA ILE A 33 18.17 25.39 -22.94
C ILE A 33 17.80 25.91 -24.33
N SER A 34 16.57 25.65 -24.77
CA SER A 34 15.99 26.31 -25.94
C SER A 34 14.70 26.99 -25.50
N SER A 35 14.85 28.31 -25.31
CA SER A 35 13.81 29.31 -25.25
C SER A 35 13.02 29.37 -26.56
N THR A 36 11.72 29.12 -26.50
CA THR A 36 10.78 29.59 -27.52
C THR A 36 9.50 30.09 -26.84
N SER A 37 9.10 31.25 -27.33
CA SER A 37 8.12 32.23 -26.89
C SER A 37 6.67 31.74 -26.76
N PRO A 38 5.83 32.43 -25.96
CA PRO A 38 4.44 32.07 -25.71
C PRO A 38 3.53 32.57 -26.83
N SER A 39 2.73 31.66 -27.42
CA SER A 39 1.62 32.02 -28.30
C SER A 39 0.35 32.22 -27.47
N SER A 40 -0.13 33.44 -27.51
CA SER A 40 -1.41 33.96 -27.02
C SER A 40 -2.62 33.22 -27.59
N PHE A 41 -3.45 32.65 -26.72
CA PHE A 41 -4.83 32.26 -27.02
C PHE A 41 -5.80 33.17 -26.26
N PRO A 42 -6.84 33.73 -26.91
CA PRO A 42 -7.87 34.50 -26.25
C PRO A 42 -8.89 33.55 -25.61
N PHE A 43 -8.90 33.49 -24.27
CA PHE A 43 -10.01 32.89 -23.53
C PHE A 43 -11.12 33.94 -23.39
N SER A 44 -12.24 33.68 -24.06
CA SER A 44 -13.50 34.40 -23.86
C SER A 44 -14.05 34.07 -22.48
N VAL A 45 -13.99 35.03 -21.56
CA VAL A 45 -14.62 34.98 -20.23
C VAL A 45 -16.12 35.20 -20.44
N LEU A 46 -16.91 34.13 -20.43
CA LEU A 46 -18.36 34.22 -20.27
C LEU A 46 -18.65 34.36 -18.77
N SER A 47 -18.95 35.58 -18.35
CA SER A 47 -19.44 35.91 -17.02
C SER A 47 -20.88 35.41 -16.86
N SER A 48 -21.11 34.50 -15.92
CA SER A 48 -22.44 34.17 -15.43
C SER A 48 -22.61 34.74 -14.01
N PRO A 49 -23.76 35.36 -13.70
CA PRO A 49 -24.00 36.08 -12.44
C PRO A 49 -24.20 35.15 -11.23
N PRO A 50 -23.97 35.64 -10.00
CA PRO A 50 -24.16 34.87 -8.77
C PRO A 50 -25.66 34.69 -8.47
N SER A 51 -26.13 33.44 -8.42
CA SER A 51 -27.44 33.12 -7.86
C SER A 51 -27.32 33.06 -6.33
N THR A 52 -27.72 34.15 -5.69
CA THR A 52 -28.10 34.18 -4.28
C THR A 52 -29.29 33.24 -4.06
N PHE A 53 -29.03 32.04 -3.55
CA PHE A 53 -30.06 31.21 -2.93
C PHE A 53 -30.00 31.41 -1.41
N CYS A 54 -30.84 32.31 -0.91
CA CYS A 54 -31.19 32.41 0.50
C CYS A 54 -31.98 31.16 0.90
N SER A 55 -31.30 30.14 1.42
CA SER A 55 -31.95 29.05 2.14
C SER A 55 -32.01 29.39 3.61
N GLU A 56 -33.14 29.97 3.96
CA GLU A 56 -33.62 30.26 5.30
C GLU A 56 -33.81 28.95 6.08
N ARG A 57 -32.76 28.51 6.78
CA ARG A 57 -32.84 27.33 7.65
C ARG A 57 -33.41 27.75 9.00
N ARG A 58 -34.73 27.60 9.12
CA ARG A 58 -35.49 27.67 10.37
C ARG A 58 -34.75 26.92 11.48
N ARG A 59 -34.30 27.66 12.47
CA ARG A 59 -34.00 27.14 13.81
C ARG A 59 -35.33 26.76 14.46
N THR A 60 -35.69 25.49 14.41
CA THR A 60 -36.65 24.92 15.35
C THR A 60 -35.88 24.42 16.56
N ASN A 61 -36.09 25.14 17.66
CA ASN A 61 -35.72 24.79 19.01
C ASN A 61 -36.32 23.43 19.42
N LEU A 62 -35.52 22.68 20.17
CA LEU A 62 -35.88 21.85 21.32
C LEU A 62 -37.17 21.01 21.18
N ASN A 63 -36.99 19.73 20.90
CA ASN A 63 -37.68 18.71 21.65
C ASN A 63 -36.70 17.61 22.05
N SER A 64 -36.46 17.57 23.36
CA SER A 64 -35.91 16.45 24.13
C SER A 64 -36.76 15.21 23.85
N CYS A 65 -36.38 14.43 22.84
CA CYS A 65 -36.82 13.04 22.69
C CYS A 65 -35.82 12.18 23.44
N LYS A 66 -36.36 11.30 24.27
CA LYS A 66 -35.64 10.40 25.17
C LYS A 66 -34.69 9.49 24.36
N ASP A 67 -33.43 9.47 24.76
CA ASP A 67 -32.39 8.54 24.33
C ASP A 67 -32.65 7.13 24.92
N ASP A 68 -33.71 6.46 24.49
CA ASP A 68 -33.95 5.05 24.80
C ASP A 68 -34.49 4.39 23.53
N ASP A 69 -33.57 4.04 22.63
CA ASP A 69 -33.65 2.99 21.58
C ASP A 69 -32.60 3.28 20.47
N LEU A 70 -31.35 3.56 20.84
CA LEU A 70 -30.26 3.33 19.92
C LEU A 70 -30.17 1.81 19.73
N PRO A 71 -30.33 1.28 18.50
CA PRO A 71 -30.17 -0.15 18.26
C PRO A 71 -28.78 -0.55 18.77
N GLN A 72 -28.74 -1.42 19.78
CA GLN A 72 -27.47 -1.92 20.29
C GLN A 72 -26.69 -2.47 19.10
N PRO A 73 -25.42 -2.06 18.89
CA PRO A 73 -24.63 -2.56 17.79
C PRO A 73 -24.61 -4.09 17.91
N LYS A 74 -25.13 -4.78 16.89
CA LYS A 74 -25.05 -6.24 16.81
C LYS A 74 -23.59 -6.61 17.07
N THR A 75 -23.34 -7.31 18.17
CA THR A 75 -22.00 -7.73 18.57
C THR A 75 -21.42 -8.54 17.42
N ILE A 76 -20.34 -8.05 16.81
CA ILE A 76 -19.66 -8.75 15.73
C ILE A 76 -19.16 -10.09 16.25
N ASP A 77 -19.31 -11.13 15.44
CA ASP A 77 -18.84 -12.46 15.82
C ASP A 77 -17.32 -12.45 16.06
N ALA A 78 -16.89 -13.03 17.17
CA ALA A 78 -15.48 -13.12 17.54
C ALA A 78 -14.64 -13.89 16.49
N SER A 79 -15.29 -14.72 15.66
CA SER A 79 -14.66 -15.39 14.52
C SER A 79 -14.20 -14.40 13.44
N LEU A 80 -15.03 -13.39 13.12
CA LEU A 80 -14.74 -12.36 12.13
C LEU A 80 -13.62 -11.43 12.59
N VAL A 81 -13.61 -11.07 13.88
CA VAL A 81 -12.52 -10.27 14.47
C VAL A 81 -11.18 -11.00 14.33
N LYS A 82 -11.15 -12.31 14.60
CA LYS A 82 -9.93 -13.13 14.39
C LYS A 82 -9.49 -13.17 12.93
N ALA A 83 -10.44 -13.25 12.00
CA ALA A 83 -10.13 -13.23 10.57
C ALA A 83 -9.64 -11.84 10.10
N ALA A 84 -10.20 -10.76 10.65
CA ALA A 84 -9.78 -9.39 10.37
C ALA A 84 -8.35 -9.10 10.86
N LYS A 85 -7.91 -9.73 11.96
CA LYS A 85 -6.54 -9.66 12.50
C LYS A 85 -5.46 -10.22 11.57
N ILE A 86 -5.85 -10.97 10.53
CA ILE A 86 -4.90 -11.48 9.54
C ILE A 86 -4.34 -10.29 8.75
N LYS A 87 -3.02 -10.12 8.79
CA LYS A 87 -2.31 -9.06 8.06
C LYS A 87 -2.49 -9.22 6.56
N LEU A 88 -2.67 -8.10 5.87
CA LEU A 88 -2.72 -8.03 4.42
C LEU A 88 -1.30 -8.09 3.84
N GLU A 89 -1.18 -8.53 2.59
CA GLU A 89 0.14 -8.70 1.93
C GLU A 89 0.95 -7.39 1.86
N TRP A 90 0.27 -6.26 1.64
CA TRP A 90 0.92 -4.96 1.58
C TRP A 90 1.48 -4.53 2.94
N GLU A 91 0.81 -4.90 4.05
CA GLU A 91 1.28 -4.60 5.40
C GLU A 91 2.47 -5.46 5.79
N VAL A 92 2.44 -6.75 5.41
CA VAL A 92 3.60 -7.64 5.59
C VAL A 92 4.80 -7.08 4.83
N SER A 93 4.58 -6.60 3.61
CA SER A 93 5.63 -5.97 2.79
C SER A 93 6.15 -4.69 3.44
N GLU A 94 5.27 -3.84 3.97
CA GLU A 94 5.64 -2.61 4.66
C GLU A 94 6.42 -2.88 5.96
N GLU A 95 5.99 -3.85 6.76
CA GLU A 95 6.70 -4.28 7.97
C GLU A 95 8.10 -4.85 7.65
N MET A 96 8.22 -5.62 6.57
CA MET A 96 9.53 -6.07 6.09
C MET A 96 10.39 -4.90 5.61
N ASN A 97 9.78 -3.89 4.98
CA ASN A 97 10.49 -2.71 4.49
C ASN A 97 10.88 -1.72 5.60
N SER A 98 10.13 -1.66 6.70
CA SER A 98 10.43 -0.81 7.85
C SER A 98 11.54 -1.40 8.73
N LYS A 99 11.65 -2.72 8.78
CA LYS A 99 12.76 -3.41 9.46
C LYS A 99 14.09 -3.08 8.76
N PRO A 100 15.12 -2.64 9.51
CA PRO A 100 16.42 -2.39 8.92
C PRO A 100 17.00 -3.69 8.36
N ALA A 101 17.44 -3.67 7.10
CA ALA A 101 18.00 -4.84 6.42
C ALA A 101 19.26 -5.40 7.11
N LEU A 102 19.99 -4.54 7.83
CA LEU A 102 21.04 -4.91 8.76
C LEU A 102 20.82 -4.19 10.08
N ASP A 103 20.53 -4.96 11.12
CA ASP A 103 20.58 -4.45 12.48
C ASP A 103 22.04 -4.35 12.95
N LEU A 104 22.63 -3.16 12.80
CA LEU A 104 23.98 -2.86 13.26
C LEU A 104 24.02 -2.39 14.72
N SER A 105 22.87 -2.33 15.42
CA SER A 105 22.82 -1.91 16.82
C SER A 105 23.57 -2.85 17.77
N PHE A 106 23.81 -4.10 17.34
CA PHE A 106 24.68 -5.04 18.04
C PHE A 106 26.15 -4.62 18.10
N ARG A 107 26.59 -3.72 17.20
CA ARG A 107 27.98 -3.25 17.16
C ARG A 107 28.30 -2.24 18.26
N GLU A 108 27.31 -1.50 18.76
CA GLU A 108 27.52 -0.53 19.84
C GLU A 108 27.49 -1.16 21.25
N LYS A 109 26.89 -2.35 21.40
CA LYS A 109 26.75 -3.01 22.72
C LYS A 109 27.94 -3.89 23.12
N LYS A 110 28.90 -4.14 22.23
CA LYS A 110 30.12 -4.90 22.55
C LYS A 110 31.35 -4.09 22.19
N GLY A 111 31.96 -3.48 23.20
CA GLY A 111 33.30 -2.93 23.09
C GLY A 111 34.27 -3.97 22.53
N ASP A 112 35.01 -3.54 21.50
CA ASP A 112 36.35 -3.99 21.11
C ASP A 112 36.68 -5.46 20.84
N GLU A 113 35.71 -6.37 20.72
CA GLU A 113 36.00 -7.72 20.18
C GLU A 113 35.18 -7.99 18.92
N LEU A 114 35.79 -7.65 17.77
CA LEU A 114 35.39 -8.12 16.44
C LEU A 114 35.61 -9.64 16.37
N PHE A 115 34.63 -10.42 16.82
CA PHE A 115 34.60 -11.86 16.57
C PHE A 115 34.30 -12.11 15.09
N LEU A 116 35.37 -12.11 14.30
CA LEU A 116 35.40 -12.66 12.94
C LEU A 116 35.41 -14.19 13.03
N SER A 117 34.30 -14.79 13.47
CA SER A 117 34.08 -16.21 13.19
C SER A 117 32.61 -16.49 12.94
N GLU A 118 32.42 -16.87 11.69
CA GLU A 118 31.27 -17.46 11.03
C GLU A 118 30.78 -18.70 11.80
N GLN A 119 29.46 -18.79 11.99
CA GLN A 119 28.69 -19.91 12.57
C GLN A 119 28.50 -19.95 14.10
N ALA A 120 27.21 -19.98 14.47
CA ALA A 120 26.62 -20.37 15.75
C ALA A 120 26.60 -19.36 16.92
N PHE A 121 25.54 -18.55 16.96
CA PHE A 121 24.83 -18.35 18.23
C PHE A 121 23.31 -18.31 18.01
N VAL A 122 22.73 -19.51 18.00
CA VAL A 122 21.30 -19.71 18.27
C VAL A 122 21.08 -19.40 19.75
N ALA A 123 20.07 -18.58 20.03
CA ALA A 123 19.43 -18.36 21.32
C ALA A 123 20.31 -17.84 22.48
N ARG A 124 20.17 -16.54 22.76
CA ARG A 124 19.89 -16.13 24.14
C ARG A 124 18.86 -15.01 24.16
N ASP A 125 17.69 -15.44 24.59
CA ASP A 125 16.53 -14.67 25.01
C ASP A 125 16.87 -13.63 26.09
N THR A 126 16.03 -12.61 26.16
CA THR A 126 15.78 -11.71 27.31
C THR A 126 16.89 -10.74 27.74
N LEU A 127 16.75 -9.48 27.32
CA LEU A 127 16.73 -8.33 28.24
C LEU A 127 16.26 -7.09 27.47
N THR A 128 14.95 -6.91 27.50
CA THR A 128 14.20 -5.70 27.15
C THR A 128 14.77 -4.51 27.90
N THR A 129 15.44 -3.61 27.17
CA THR A 129 15.66 -2.23 27.64
C THR A 129 14.40 -1.47 27.23
N LYS A 130 13.39 -1.49 28.12
CA LYS A 130 12.19 -0.65 28.00
C LYS A 130 12.64 0.81 27.89
N ASN A 131 12.54 1.36 26.69
CA ASN A 131 12.64 2.79 26.48
C ASN A 131 11.30 3.40 26.90
N THR A 132 11.34 4.28 27.90
CA THR A 132 10.21 4.95 28.57
C THR A 132 9.43 5.94 27.68
N LYS A 133 9.44 5.74 26.36
CA LYS A 133 8.66 6.50 25.36
C LYS A 133 7.64 5.64 24.61
N GLU A 134 7.71 4.31 24.73
CA GLU A 134 6.77 3.38 24.08
C GLU A 134 5.44 3.25 24.85
N GLU A 135 5.41 3.61 26.15
CA GLU A 135 4.23 3.42 27.01
C GLU A 135 3.10 4.47 26.77
N GLU A 136 3.39 5.62 26.17
CA GLU A 136 2.34 6.59 25.77
C GLU A 136 1.76 6.29 24.38
N GLU A 137 2.54 5.66 23.48
CA GLU A 137 2.04 5.17 22.17
C GLU A 137 1.23 3.87 22.34
N GLU A 138 1.63 2.95 23.22
CA GLU A 138 0.89 1.71 23.51
C GLU A 138 -0.55 1.99 23.97
N HIS A 139 -0.76 3.04 24.78
CA HIS A 139 -2.08 3.32 25.34
C HIS A 139 -3.07 3.91 24.31
N LEU A 140 -2.57 4.67 23.33
CA LEU A 140 -3.38 5.15 22.20
C LEU A 140 -3.72 4.01 21.23
N GLU A 141 -2.77 3.10 20.99
CA GLU A 141 -3.04 1.92 20.18
C GLU A 141 -4.07 0.98 20.79
N GLU A 142 -4.13 0.84 22.13
CA GLU A 142 -5.16 0.02 22.79
C GLU A 142 -6.56 0.59 22.62
N VAL A 143 -6.73 1.91 22.75
CA VAL A 143 -8.04 2.57 22.58
C VAL A 143 -8.52 2.50 21.12
N GLU A 144 -7.61 2.63 20.15
CA GLU A 144 -7.95 2.44 18.75
C GLU A 144 -8.22 0.96 18.41
N LYS A 145 -7.52 0.02 19.06
CA LYS A 145 -7.76 -1.43 18.91
C LYS A 145 -9.17 -1.83 19.35
N GLU A 146 -9.66 -1.28 20.46
CA GLU A 146 -11.03 -1.55 20.92
C GLU A 146 -12.09 -0.99 19.95
N ARG A 147 -11.85 0.18 19.35
CA ARG A 147 -12.84 0.87 18.51
C ARG A 147 -13.19 0.13 17.20
N TRP A 148 -12.24 -0.54 16.57
CA TRP A 148 -12.55 -1.31 15.35
C TRP A 148 -13.11 -2.71 15.66
N GLU A 149 -12.75 -3.32 16.79
CA GLU A 149 -13.31 -4.62 17.21
C GLU A 149 -14.82 -4.56 17.44
N ASP A 150 -15.33 -3.41 17.90
CA ASP A 150 -16.76 -3.11 18.04
C ASP A 150 -17.47 -2.84 16.70
N GLY A 151 -16.71 -2.73 15.60
CA GLY A 151 -17.25 -2.50 14.25
C GLY A 151 -17.64 -1.07 13.93
N HIS A 152 -17.45 -0.13 14.86
CA HIS A 152 -17.81 1.27 14.66
C HIS A 152 -17.19 1.85 13.39
N VAL A 153 -15.91 1.55 13.13
CA VAL A 153 -15.19 1.97 11.91
C VAL A 153 -15.87 1.45 10.64
N TRP A 154 -16.34 0.21 10.65
CA TRP A 154 -17.06 -0.35 9.51
C TRP A 154 -18.44 0.27 9.31
N PHE A 155 -19.17 0.56 10.39
CA PHE A 155 -20.46 1.24 10.30
C PHE A 155 -20.34 2.67 9.74
N GLU A 156 -19.33 3.42 10.18
CA GLU A 156 -18.97 4.72 9.63
C GLU A 156 -18.65 4.59 8.13
N THR A 157 -17.80 3.63 7.77
CA THR A 157 -17.45 3.34 6.37
C THR A 157 -18.67 2.98 5.52
N CYS A 158 -19.59 2.17 6.05
CA CYS A 158 -20.84 1.84 5.37
C CYS A 158 -21.74 3.06 5.17
N ALA A 159 -21.83 3.95 6.15
CA ALA A 159 -22.63 5.17 6.02
C ALA A 159 -22.10 6.04 4.87
N GLU A 160 -20.79 6.19 4.75
CA GLU A 160 -20.14 6.95 3.67
C GLU A 160 -20.25 6.24 2.30
N LEU A 161 -20.07 4.93 2.24
CA LEU A 161 -20.27 4.15 1.00
C LEU A 161 -21.72 4.18 0.50
N ARG A 162 -22.70 4.33 1.40
CA ARG A 162 -24.11 4.59 1.03
C ARG A 162 -24.30 5.98 0.44
N GLN A 163 -23.62 7.01 0.98
CA GLN A 163 -23.65 8.37 0.42
C GLN A 163 -23.08 8.40 -1.00
N LEU A 164 -22.05 7.60 -1.28
CA LEU A 164 -21.47 7.42 -2.61
C LEU A 164 -22.35 6.59 -3.57
N GLY A 165 -23.48 6.04 -3.10
CA GLY A 165 -24.42 5.27 -3.93
C GLY A 165 -23.94 3.86 -4.30
N ILE A 166 -22.93 3.35 -3.60
CA ILE A 166 -22.34 2.02 -3.88
C ILE A 166 -23.12 0.93 -3.15
N LEU A 167 -23.48 1.21 -1.90
CA LEU A 167 -24.35 0.36 -1.10
C LEU A 167 -25.81 0.79 -1.32
N PRO A 168 -26.75 -0.14 -1.48
CA PRO A 168 -28.16 0.19 -1.63
C PRO A 168 -28.68 0.94 -0.39
N SER A 169 -29.21 2.15 -0.58
CA SER A 169 -29.77 2.97 0.51
C SER A 169 -31.13 2.47 1.02
N ASN A 170 -31.83 1.64 0.24
CA ASN A 170 -33.29 1.46 0.36
C ASN A 170 -33.72 -0.01 0.47
N THR A 171 -33.63 -0.63 1.65
CA THR A 171 -34.60 -1.64 2.12
C THR A 171 -34.54 -1.74 3.66
N GLU A 172 -35.64 -1.47 4.35
CA GLU A 172 -35.72 -1.45 5.82
C GLU A 172 -35.65 -2.84 6.48
N THR A 173 -35.49 -3.91 5.69
CA THR A 173 -35.52 -5.31 6.17
C THR A 173 -34.26 -6.13 5.85
N ASP A 174 -33.40 -5.71 4.90
CA ASP A 174 -32.19 -6.47 4.47
C ASP A 174 -30.87 -5.69 4.64
N LYS A 175 -30.92 -4.51 5.29
CA LYS A 175 -29.78 -3.56 5.42
C LYS A 175 -28.59 -4.13 6.18
N ASP A 176 -28.84 -4.99 7.16
CA ASP A 176 -27.79 -5.59 7.97
C ASP A 176 -27.15 -6.76 7.23
N ASP A 177 -27.97 -7.62 6.61
CA ASP A 177 -27.52 -8.86 5.96
C ASP A 177 -26.54 -8.58 4.83
N TYR A 178 -26.76 -7.55 4.02
CA TYR A 178 -25.85 -7.23 2.92
C TYR A 178 -24.52 -6.64 3.40
N SER A 179 -24.55 -5.78 4.42
CA SER A 179 -23.32 -5.24 5.02
C SER A 179 -22.48 -6.34 5.68
N MET A 180 -23.15 -7.31 6.33
CA MET A 180 -22.50 -8.45 6.94
C MET A 180 -21.96 -9.42 5.87
N CYS A 181 -22.67 -9.67 4.76
CA CYS A 181 -22.18 -10.46 3.63
C CYS A 181 -20.84 -9.93 3.08
N ILE A 182 -20.64 -8.61 3.05
CA ILE A 182 -19.39 -7.98 2.60
C ILE A 182 -18.26 -8.30 3.59
N ILE A 183 -18.49 -8.12 4.89
CA ILE A 183 -17.49 -8.41 5.93
C ILE A 183 -17.17 -9.91 5.97
N GLU A 184 -18.17 -10.78 5.83
CA GLU A 184 -17.95 -12.23 5.76
C GLU A 184 -17.07 -12.63 4.58
N SER A 185 -17.15 -11.89 3.47
CA SER A 185 -16.32 -12.12 2.29
C SER A 185 -14.91 -11.56 2.45
N VAL A 186 -14.77 -10.36 3.05
CA VAL A 186 -13.49 -9.68 3.27
C VAL A 186 -13.45 -9.07 4.67
N PRO A 187 -13.12 -9.86 5.70
CA PRO A 187 -13.14 -9.41 7.10
C PRO A 187 -12.15 -8.28 7.37
N GLN A 188 -11.10 -8.15 6.56
CA GLN A 188 -10.05 -7.14 6.73
C GLN A 188 -10.57 -5.71 6.55
N LEU A 189 -11.71 -5.50 5.87
CA LEU A 189 -12.32 -4.18 5.75
C LEU A 189 -12.74 -3.59 7.10
N LEU A 190 -12.97 -4.43 8.10
CA LEU A 190 -13.45 -4.03 9.42
C LEU A 190 -12.43 -3.18 10.20
N ARG A 191 -11.13 -3.36 9.91
CA ARG A 191 -10.03 -2.66 10.58
C ARG A 191 -9.40 -1.53 9.77
N LEU A 192 -9.80 -1.34 8.52
CA LEU A 192 -9.20 -0.32 7.66
C LEU A 192 -9.81 1.05 7.97
N ASP A 193 -8.98 2.09 7.87
CA ASP A 193 -9.46 3.47 8.05
C ASP A 193 -10.51 3.79 6.99
N THR A 194 -11.59 4.43 7.43
CA THR A 194 -12.69 4.88 6.58
C THR A 194 -12.18 5.76 5.45
N ASN A 195 -11.23 6.67 5.72
CA ASN A 195 -10.70 7.57 4.69
C ASN A 195 -9.95 6.80 3.59
N MET A 196 -9.20 5.76 3.96
CA MET A 196 -8.47 4.92 3.01
C MET A 196 -9.45 4.21 2.07
N VAL A 197 -10.48 3.57 2.62
CA VAL A 197 -11.50 2.86 1.83
C VAL A 197 -12.22 3.83 0.90
N LEU A 198 -12.60 5.02 1.39
CA LEU A 198 -13.27 6.03 0.58
C LEU A 198 -12.38 6.57 -0.55
N ASN A 199 -11.11 6.86 -0.27
CA ASN A 199 -10.16 7.33 -1.29
C ASN A 199 -9.94 6.28 -2.37
N THR A 200 -9.76 5.01 -1.98
CA THR A 200 -9.65 3.88 -2.92
C THR A 200 -10.92 3.75 -3.77
N THR A 201 -12.08 3.86 -3.14
CA THR A 201 -13.37 3.79 -3.81
C THR A 201 -13.56 4.92 -4.83
N GLN A 202 -13.26 6.15 -4.45
CA GLN A 202 -13.32 7.32 -5.33
C GLN A 202 -12.33 7.21 -6.49
N LEU A 203 -11.13 6.69 -6.24
CA LEU A 203 -10.14 6.43 -7.29
C LEU A 203 -10.68 5.42 -8.31
N LEU A 204 -11.29 4.31 -7.86
CA LEU A 204 -11.90 3.32 -8.76
C LEU A 204 -13.07 3.93 -9.56
N LEU A 205 -13.89 4.77 -8.95
CA LEU A 205 -14.93 5.53 -9.66
C LEU A 205 -14.34 6.46 -10.71
N SER A 206 -13.23 7.15 -10.40
CA SER A 206 -12.54 8.05 -11.34
C SER A 206 -11.99 7.30 -12.56
N TYR A 207 -11.56 6.05 -12.37
CA TYR A 207 -11.17 5.16 -13.45
C TYR A 207 -12.38 4.57 -14.19
N GLY A 208 -13.60 4.82 -13.73
CA GLY A 208 -14.86 4.38 -14.32
C GLY A 208 -15.14 2.89 -14.13
N PHE A 209 -14.73 2.33 -12.99
CA PHE A 209 -15.21 1.02 -12.55
C PHE A 209 -16.65 1.16 -12.05
N ASP A 210 -17.53 0.25 -12.48
CA ASP A 210 -18.91 0.23 -12.04
C ASP A 210 -19.04 -0.52 -10.71
N LEU A 211 -19.07 0.26 -9.62
CA LEU A 211 -19.17 -0.26 -8.26
C LEU A 211 -20.57 -0.79 -7.92
N SER A 212 -21.58 -0.54 -8.76
CA SER A 212 -22.92 -1.09 -8.52
C SER A 212 -22.95 -2.62 -8.59
N SER A 213 -22.02 -3.19 -9.37
CA SER A 213 -21.83 -4.63 -9.56
C SER A 213 -21.21 -5.36 -8.36
N ILE A 214 -20.68 -4.62 -7.37
CA ILE A 214 -20.20 -5.18 -6.09
C ILE A 214 -21.30 -5.95 -5.36
N SER A 215 -22.56 -5.59 -5.61
CA SER A 215 -23.75 -6.25 -5.07
C SER A 215 -23.98 -7.68 -5.52
N SER A 216 -23.29 -8.12 -6.56
CA SER A 216 -23.33 -9.51 -6.98
C SER A 216 -22.30 -10.33 -6.18
N SER A 217 -22.72 -11.44 -5.59
CA SER A 217 -21.89 -12.38 -4.80
C SER A 217 -20.65 -12.93 -5.54
N SER A 218 -20.56 -12.70 -6.86
CA SER A 218 -19.38 -12.96 -7.70
C SER A 218 -18.23 -11.96 -7.51
N SER A 219 -18.41 -10.87 -6.78
CA SER A 219 -17.47 -9.74 -6.75
C SER A 219 -16.43 -9.78 -5.60
N LYS A 220 -16.11 -10.97 -5.07
CA LYS A 220 -15.12 -11.11 -3.99
C LYS A 220 -13.79 -10.44 -4.32
N THR A 221 -13.32 -10.60 -5.56
CA THR A 221 -12.09 -9.96 -6.07
C THR A 221 -12.14 -8.45 -5.98
N PHE A 222 -13.30 -7.86 -6.28
CA PHE A 222 -13.48 -6.41 -6.24
C PHE A 222 -13.47 -5.89 -4.79
N LEU A 223 -14.16 -6.59 -3.89
CA LEU A 223 -14.13 -6.29 -2.46
C LEU A 223 -12.70 -6.39 -1.91
N SER A 224 -11.91 -7.37 -2.35
CA SER A 224 -10.50 -7.48 -1.98
C SER A 224 -9.67 -6.29 -2.46
N ILE A 225 -9.97 -5.70 -3.63
CA ILE A 225 -9.25 -4.51 -4.13
C ILE A 225 -9.44 -3.30 -3.19
N LEU A 226 -10.60 -3.18 -2.55
CA LEU A 226 -10.86 -2.09 -1.58
C LEU A 226 -9.97 -2.16 -0.34
N THR A 227 -9.33 -3.31 -0.08
CA THR A 227 -8.39 -3.46 1.05
C THR A 227 -7.01 -2.88 0.79
N TYR A 228 -6.73 -2.44 -0.42
CA TYR A 228 -5.44 -1.90 -0.82
C TYR A 228 -5.43 -0.36 -0.80
N PRO A 229 -4.29 0.26 -0.49
CA PRO A 229 -4.16 1.71 -0.49
C PRO A 229 -4.26 2.27 -1.91
N PRO A 230 -4.79 3.50 -2.07
CA PRO A 230 -5.04 4.11 -3.39
C PRO A 230 -3.75 4.24 -4.21
N ASP A 231 -2.64 4.59 -3.57
CA ASP A 231 -1.33 4.73 -4.21
C ASP A 231 -0.85 3.43 -4.87
N SER A 232 -1.10 2.28 -4.22
CA SER A 232 -0.73 0.97 -4.79
C SER A 232 -1.57 0.64 -6.02
N ILE A 233 -2.85 1.00 -6.02
CA ILE A 233 -3.76 0.80 -7.15
C ILE A 233 -3.35 1.69 -8.33
N GLN A 234 -3.05 2.97 -8.05
CA GLN A 234 -2.57 3.89 -9.05
C GLN A 234 -1.25 3.41 -9.67
N TYR A 235 -0.28 3.01 -8.85
CA TYR A 235 1.00 2.47 -9.34
C TYR A 235 0.80 1.21 -10.19
N ALA A 236 -0.08 0.31 -9.75
CA ALA A 236 -0.40 -0.92 -10.47
C ALA A 236 -0.88 -0.64 -11.89
N ILE A 237 -1.79 0.32 -12.06
CA ILE A 237 -2.39 0.66 -13.36
C ILE A 237 -1.43 1.49 -14.22
N GLU A 238 -0.87 2.55 -13.65
CA GLU A 238 -0.13 3.57 -14.43
C GLU A 238 1.29 3.14 -14.78
N SER A 239 1.92 2.34 -13.92
CA SER A 239 3.31 1.92 -14.05
C SER A 239 3.44 0.42 -14.29
N PHE A 240 3.03 -0.41 -13.33
CA PHE A 240 3.34 -1.83 -13.35
C PHE A 240 2.67 -2.58 -14.53
N LEU A 241 1.34 -2.60 -14.59
CA LEU A 241 0.60 -3.29 -15.64
C LEU A 241 0.85 -2.67 -17.01
N LYS A 242 0.98 -1.35 -17.08
CA LYS A 242 1.33 -0.65 -18.32
C LYS A 242 2.66 -1.17 -18.89
N ASN A 243 3.68 -1.31 -18.05
CA ASN A 243 4.99 -1.83 -18.47
C ASN A 243 4.93 -3.33 -18.79
N MET A 244 4.26 -4.12 -17.93
CA MET A 244 4.16 -5.58 -18.09
C MET A 244 3.39 -6.00 -19.35
N MET A 245 2.34 -5.26 -19.70
CA MET A 245 1.55 -5.51 -20.91
C MET A 245 2.13 -4.83 -22.15
N ALA A 246 3.24 -4.09 -22.02
CA ALA A 246 3.77 -3.18 -23.04
C ALA A 246 2.67 -2.27 -23.63
N ALA A 247 1.75 -1.83 -22.78
CA ALA A 247 0.57 -1.10 -23.19
C ALA A 247 0.93 0.34 -23.61
N PRO A 248 0.34 0.86 -24.71
CA PRO A 248 0.64 2.21 -25.19
C PRO A 248 0.14 3.30 -24.23
N SER A 249 -0.91 3.02 -23.45
CA SER A 249 -1.53 3.98 -22.53
C SER A 249 -2.13 3.28 -21.31
N ALA A 250 -2.28 4.03 -20.20
CA ALA A 250 -2.99 3.55 -19.02
C ALA A 250 -4.49 3.29 -19.29
N SER A 251 -5.09 4.03 -20.23
CA SER A 251 -6.49 3.81 -20.64
C SER A 251 -6.73 2.42 -21.23
N PHE A 252 -5.75 1.86 -21.96
CA PHE A 252 -5.83 0.48 -22.46
C PHE A 252 -5.81 -0.53 -21.31
N VAL A 253 -4.89 -0.36 -20.36
CA VAL A 253 -4.80 -1.21 -19.16
C VAL A 253 -6.11 -1.17 -18.37
N LEU A 254 -6.67 0.03 -18.17
CA LEU A 254 -7.94 0.23 -17.49
C LEU A 254 -9.10 -0.51 -18.18
N ALA A 255 -9.18 -0.46 -19.51
CA ALA A 255 -10.22 -1.18 -20.25
C ALA A 255 -10.12 -2.70 -20.02
N VAL A 256 -8.91 -3.26 -20.02
CA VAL A 256 -8.70 -4.69 -19.74
C VAL A 256 -9.03 -5.02 -18.28
N CYS A 257 -8.59 -4.21 -17.32
CA CYS A 257 -8.86 -4.39 -15.89
C CYS A 257 -10.36 -4.32 -15.57
N LYS A 258 -11.14 -3.50 -16.28
CA LYS A 258 -12.61 -3.48 -16.14
C LYS A 258 -13.27 -4.79 -16.58
N THR A 259 -12.74 -5.41 -17.63
CA THR A 259 -13.24 -6.72 -18.09
C THR A 259 -12.75 -7.87 -17.22
N ASN A 260 -11.60 -7.71 -16.55
CA ASN A 260 -11.00 -8.72 -15.70
C ASN A 260 -10.45 -8.11 -14.40
N PRO A 261 -11.25 -8.04 -13.32
CA PRO A 261 -10.82 -7.48 -12.04
C PRO A 261 -9.72 -8.33 -11.35
N GLU A 262 -9.59 -9.62 -11.69
CA GLU A 262 -8.50 -10.46 -11.15
C GLU A 262 -7.14 -10.01 -11.69
N LEU A 263 -7.10 -9.52 -12.93
CA LEU A 263 -5.89 -8.91 -13.50
C LEU A 263 -5.48 -7.65 -12.71
N LEU A 264 -6.46 -6.83 -12.31
CA LEU A 264 -6.17 -5.65 -11.49
C LEU A 264 -5.62 -6.05 -10.13
N LEU A 265 -6.24 -7.01 -9.45
CA LEU A 265 -5.75 -7.52 -8.17
C LEU A 265 -4.32 -8.08 -8.29
N SER A 266 -4.07 -8.91 -9.31
CA SER A 266 -2.74 -9.44 -9.60
C SER A 266 -1.73 -8.34 -9.93
N GLY A 267 -2.19 -7.29 -10.62
CA GLY A 267 -1.39 -6.11 -10.93
C GLY A 267 -1.01 -5.31 -9.69
N ILE A 268 -1.92 -5.19 -8.72
CA ILE A 268 -1.66 -4.53 -7.43
C ILE A 268 -0.61 -5.32 -6.65
N GLN A 269 -0.81 -6.63 -6.49
CA GLN A 269 0.14 -7.51 -5.80
C GLN A 269 1.52 -7.49 -6.47
N GLY A 270 1.58 -7.61 -7.79
CA GLY A 270 2.83 -7.54 -8.55
C GLY A 270 3.50 -6.17 -8.45
N GLY A 271 2.73 -5.08 -8.44
CA GLY A 271 3.24 -3.73 -8.26
C GLY A 271 3.85 -3.51 -6.87
N ILE A 272 3.21 -4.02 -5.81
CA ILE A 272 3.74 -3.97 -4.44
C ILE A 272 5.07 -4.74 -4.35
N GLN A 273 5.14 -5.93 -4.96
CA GLN A 273 6.37 -6.71 -5.01
C GLN A 273 7.49 -5.98 -5.77
N GLU A 274 7.18 -5.39 -6.93
CA GLU A 274 8.13 -4.59 -7.70
C GLU A 274 8.65 -3.40 -6.87
N LEU A 275 7.76 -2.65 -6.21
CA LEU A 275 8.14 -1.53 -5.35
C LEU A 275 9.00 -1.97 -4.18
N THR A 276 8.68 -3.10 -3.56
CA THR A 276 9.47 -3.68 -2.46
C THR A 276 10.90 -3.99 -2.92
N VAL A 277 11.04 -4.67 -4.06
CA VAL A 277 12.37 -4.99 -4.64
C VAL A 277 13.11 -3.70 -5.03
N LYS A 278 12.42 -2.75 -5.67
CA LYS A 278 13.00 -1.46 -6.07
C LYS A 278 13.52 -0.67 -4.86
N ASN A 279 12.74 -0.62 -3.77
CA ASN A 279 13.11 0.06 -2.53
C ASN A 279 14.28 -0.65 -1.84
N ALA A 280 14.28 -1.98 -1.79
CA ALA A 280 15.38 -2.77 -1.25
C ALA A 280 16.68 -2.53 -2.02
N LEU A 281 16.63 -2.51 -3.35
CA LEU A 281 17.78 -2.20 -4.21
C LEU A 281 18.26 -0.75 -4.03
N GLY A 282 17.34 0.20 -3.90
CA GLY A 282 17.66 1.60 -3.58
C GLY A 282 18.41 1.72 -2.26
N LYS A 283 17.85 1.16 -1.18
CA LYS A 283 18.49 1.13 0.15
C LYS A 283 19.84 0.43 0.12
N ALA A 284 19.98 -0.67 -0.62
CA ALA A 284 21.25 -1.37 -0.79
C ALA A 284 22.29 -0.50 -1.52
N SER A 285 21.87 0.25 -2.55
CA SER A 285 22.74 1.18 -3.27
C SER A 285 23.21 2.34 -2.37
N ASP A 286 22.30 2.92 -1.58
CA ASP A 286 22.61 4.01 -0.64
C ASP A 286 23.53 3.53 0.49
N ALA A 287 23.30 2.32 1.00
CA ALA A 287 24.15 1.70 2.01
C ALA A 287 25.57 1.44 1.44
N MET A 288 25.67 0.93 0.21
CA MET A 288 26.96 0.71 -0.46
C MET A 288 27.69 2.04 -0.71
N TYR A 289 26.98 3.08 -1.15
CA TYR A 289 27.55 4.41 -1.34
C TYR A 289 28.11 4.96 -0.01
N SER A 290 27.32 4.86 1.06
CA SER A 290 27.71 5.30 2.40
C SER A 290 28.90 4.50 2.95
N ALA A 291 28.94 3.19 2.71
CA ALA A 291 30.06 2.34 3.11
C ALA A 291 31.35 2.75 2.38
N ASN A 292 31.29 2.97 1.07
CA ASN A 292 32.44 3.42 0.28
C ASN A 292 32.94 4.79 0.74
N GLN A 293 32.04 5.72 1.07
CA GLN A 293 32.40 7.02 1.60
C GLN A 293 33.10 6.91 2.96
N LYS A 294 32.60 6.06 3.87
CA LYS A 294 33.22 5.80 5.16
C LYS A 294 34.62 5.21 5.02
N VAL A 295 34.79 4.18 4.19
CA VAL A 295 36.10 3.56 3.91
C VAL A 295 37.11 4.58 3.38
N ALA A 296 36.68 5.49 2.50
CA ALA A 296 37.54 6.53 1.96
C ALA A 296 37.97 7.54 3.04
N VAL A 297 37.05 7.94 3.93
CA VAL A 297 37.33 8.85 5.04
C VAL A 297 38.27 8.19 6.05
N ASP A 298 38.02 6.94 6.43
CA ASP A 298 38.85 6.18 7.36
C ASP A 298 40.27 6.02 6.82
N SER A 299 40.40 5.68 5.53
CA SER A 299 41.70 5.59 4.86
C SER A 299 42.45 6.92 4.86
N ALA A 300 41.76 8.03 4.62
CA ALA A 300 42.36 9.37 4.67
C ALA A 300 42.80 9.75 6.08
N ASN A 301 42.04 9.38 7.11
CA ASN A 301 42.36 9.63 8.52
C ASN A 301 43.58 8.81 8.95
N VAL A 302 43.64 7.52 8.58
CA VAL A 302 44.82 6.68 8.84
C VAL A 302 46.08 7.27 8.20
N LEU A 303 46.01 7.76 6.95
CA LEU A 303 47.14 8.41 6.30
C LEU A 303 47.56 9.72 7.00
N LYS A 304 46.60 10.51 7.50
CA LYS A 304 46.90 11.71 8.29
C LYS A 304 47.60 11.35 9.60
N GLU A 305 47.15 10.31 10.29
CA GLU A 305 47.79 9.83 11.52
C GLU A 305 49.22 9.34 11.28
N ILE A 306 49.45 8.58 10.21
CA ILE A 306 50.79 8.12 9.84
C ILE A 306 51.72 9.32 9.59
N ARG A 307 51.25 10.33 8.85
CA ARG A 307 52.04 11.56 8.62
C ARG A 307 52.34 12.31 9.90
N ALA A 308 51.35 12.47 10.78
CA ALA A 308 51.53 13.16 12.06
C ALA A 308 52.50 12.43 12.99
N LYS A 309 52.49 11.09 13.00
CA LYS A 309 53.46 10.28 13.75
C LYS A 309 54.88 10.46 13.22
N ASN A 310 55.06 10.44 11.89
CA ASN A 310 56.38 10.59 11.28
C ASN A 310 57.00 11.97 11.54
N THR A 311 56.21 13.04 11.59
CA THR A 311 56.71 14.39 11.91
C THR A 311 57.10 14.58 13.38
N LYS A 312 56.56 13.77 14.31
CA LYS A 312 56.93 13.84 15.74
C LYS A 312 58.22 13.09 16.05
N ASN A 313 58.62 12.17 15.17
CA ASN A 313 59.84 11.36 15.32
C ASN A 313 61.06 11.99 14.62
N MET A 314 60.89 13.16 13.99
CA MET A 314 61.97 14.00 13.46
C MET A 314 62.23 15.18 14.40
#